data_AF-A0A075IM22-F1
#
_entry.id   AF-A0A075IM22-F1
#
_cell.length_a   1.000
_cell.length_b   1.000
_cell.length_c   1.000
_cell.angle_alpha   90.00
_cell.angle_beta   90.00
_cell.angle_gamma   90.00
#
_symmetry.space_group_name_H-M   'P 1'
#
loop_
_entity.id
_entity.type
_entity.pdbx_description
1 polymer ?
#
loop_
_entity_poly.entity_id
_entity_poly.type
_entity_poly.pdbx_seq_one_letter_code
_entity_poly.pdbx_strand_id
1 'polypeptide(L)' 'RNEDPERYPPVIWEAKCRHLGCVSADGTVNYHMNSVPIQQEILVLRRESQHCPHSFRLEKMLVAVGCTCVT' A
#
# COMPACT_ATOMS: atom_id res chain seq x y z
N ARG A 1 0.36 0.54 8.69
CA ARG A 1 -0.91 -0.08 9.12
C ARG A 1 -2.04 0.87 8.73
N ASN A 2 -2.90 0.46 7.82
CA ASN A 2 -4.12 1.18 7.42
C ASN A 2 -5.31 0.34 7.90
N GLU A 3 -6.11 0.86 8.83
CA GLU A 3 -7.19 0.12 9.48
C GLU A 3 -8.53 0.84 9.29
N ASP A 4 -9.51 0.11 8.79
CA ASP A 4 -10.88 0.57 8.55
C ASP A 4 -11.84 -0.56 8.93
N PRO A 5 -12.58 -0.44 10.06
CA PRO A 5 -13.53 -1.45 10.51
C PRO A 5 -14.70 -1.68 9.53
N GLU A 6 -14.98 -0.72 8.65
CA GLU A 6 -16.04 -0.80 7.65
C GLU A 6 -15.56 -1.43 6.34
N ARG A 7 -14.29 -1.89 6.29
CA ARG A 7 -13.69 -2.46 5.09
C ARG A 7 -13.30 -3.92 5.31
N TYR A 8 -13.37 -4.72 4.25
CA TYR A 8 -12.78 -6.05 4.20
C TYR A 8 -11.71 -6.12 3.10
N PRO A 9 -10.45 -6.49 3.44
CA PRO A 9 -9.95 -6.74 4.79
C PRO A 9 -9.88 -5.45 5.65
N PRO A 10 -10.07 -5.54 6.99
CA PRO A 10 -10.11 -4.37 7.85
C PRO A 10 -8.73 -3.73 8.02
N VAL A 11 -7.67 -4.53 7.94
CA VAL A 11 -6.30 -4.06 8.04
C VAL A 11 -5.56 -4.33 6.73
N ILE A 12 -4.96 -3.27 6.17
CA ILE A 12 -4.08 -3.32 5.01
C ILE A 12 -2.70 -2.81 5.43
N TRP A 13 -1.67 -3.58 5.10
CA TRP A 13 -0.29 -3.21 5.32
C TRP A 13 0.28 -2.61 4.04
N GLU A 14 0.60 -1.32 4.10
CA GLU A 14 1.19 -0.59 2.98
C GLU A 14 2.69 -0.39 3.22
N ALA A 15 3.49 -0.71 2.20
CA ALA A 15 4.92 -0.52 2.23
C ALA A 15 5.28 0.97 2.18
N LYS A 16 6.35 1.35 2.90
CA LYS A 16 6.99 2.66 2.77
C LYS A 16 8.48 2.44 2.55
N CYS A 17 9.03 3.08 1.53
CA CYS A 17 10.46 2.98 1.25
C CYS A 17 11.24 3.69 2.36
N ARG A 18 12.24 2.99 2.91
CA ARG A 18 12.99 3.47 4.07
C ARG A 18 13.89 4.66 3.74
N HIS A 19 14.44 4.67 2.53
CA HIS A 19 15.35 5.68 2.02
C HIS A 19 14.82 6.23 0.69
N LEU A 20 15.23 7.45 0.33
CA LEU A 20 15.04 7.99 -1.01
C LEU A 20 15.95 7.27 -2.02
N GLY A 21 17.20 7.01 -1.63
CA GLY A 21 18.16 6.26 -2.43
C GLY A 21 18.07 4.75 -2.24
N CYS A 22 18.86 3.99 -3.01
CA CYS A 22 19.02 2.54 -2.82
C CYS A 22 20.24 2.22 -1.97
N VAL A 23 20.28 1.04 -1.36
CA VAL A 23 21.44 0.57 -0.60
C VAL A 23 22.37 -0.22 -1.52
N SER A 24 23.64 0.16 -1.61
CA SER A 24 24.67 -0.55 -2.40
C SER A 24 25.25 -1.74 -1.63
N ALA A 25 26.10 -2.54 -2.30
CA ALA A 25 26.68 -3.75 -1.73
C ALA A 25 27.57 -3.52 -0.48
N ASP A 26 28.09 -2.31 -0.32
CA ASP A 26 28.83 -1.83 0.85
C ASP A 26 27.92 -1.42 2.02
N GLY A 27 26.60 -1.44 1.83
CA GLY A 27 25.61 -1.06 2.83
C GLY A 27 25.34 0.45 2.92
N THR A 28 25.93 1.26 2.04
CA THR A 28 25.72 2.72 2.03
C THR A 28 24.54 3.11 1.13
N VAL A 29 23.94 4.29 1.38
CA VAL A 29 22.85 4.79 0.55
C VAL A 29 23.43 5.48 -0.68
N ASN A 30 23.17 4.93 -1.86
CA ASN A 30 23.50 5.51 -3.14
C ASN A 30 22.35 6.41 -3.62
N TYR A 31 22.61 7.71 -3.70
CA TYR A 31 21.65 8.73 -4.15
C TYR A 31 21.58 8.90 -5.68
N HIS A 32 22.39 8.16 -6.46
CA HIS A 32 22.27 8.08 -7.92
C HIS A 32 21.17 7.11 -8.38
N MET A 33 20.57 6.38 -7.44
CA MET A 33 19.47 5.45 -7.68
C MET A 33 18.33 5.83 -6.75
N ASN A 34 17.09 5.53 -7.13
CA ASN A 34 15.90 5.86 -6.34
C ASN A 34 15.17 4.61 -5.86
N SER A 35 14.79 4.60 -4.58
CA SER A 35 13.84 3.64 -4.03
C SER A 35 12.42 4.14 -4.29
N VAL A 36 11.68 3.43 -5.13
CA VAL A 36 10.30 3.80 -5.50
C VAL A 36 9.31 2.73 -5.04
N PRO A 37 8.10 3.10 -4.58
CA PRO A 37 7.09 2.13 -4.18
C PRO A 37 6.49 1.44 -5.41
N ILE A 38 6.33 0.12 -5.33
CA ILE A 38 5.53 -0.65 -6.30
C ILE A 38 4.08 -0.61 -5.83
N GLN A 39 3.19 -0.12 -6.71
CA GLN A 39 1.76 0.00 -6.42
C GLN A 39 0.97 -1.12 -7.08
N GLN A 40 -0.09 -1.58 -6.41
CA GLN A 40 -1.05 -2.55 -6.91
C GLN A 40 -2.47 -2.05 -6.68
N GLU A 41 -3.32 -2.13 -7.70
CA GLU A 41 -4.75 -1.95 -7.54
C GLU A 41 -5.35 -3.23 -6.95
N ILE A 42 -5.98 -3.11 -5.79
CA ILE A 42 -6.68 -4.21 -5.12
C ILE A 42 -8.17 -3.88 -4.99
N LEU A 43 -8.98 -4.93 -4.86
CA LEU A 43 -10.40 -4.80 -4.56
C LEU A 43 -10.61 -4.95 -3.06
N VAL A 44 -11.43 -4.06 -2.50
CA VAL A 44 -11.87 -4.10 -1.11
C VAL A 44 -13.39 -4.00 -1.06
N LEU A 45 -14.00 -4.64 -0.08
CA LEU A 45 -15.43 -4.45 0.18
C LEU A 45 -15.58 -3.38 1.25
N ARG A 46 -16.45 -2.40 1.00
CA ARG A 46 -16.82 -1.38 1.98
C ARG A 46 -18.27 -1.59 2.42
N ARG A 47 -18.51 -1.64 3.72
CA ARG A 47 -19.85 -1.68 4.30
C ARG A 47 -20.49 -0.30 4.11
N GLU A 48 -21.66 -0.27 3.47
CA GLU A 48 -22.44 0.95 3.35
C GLU A 48 -23.43 0.99 4.52
N SER A 49 -23.19 1.88 5.49
CA SER A 49 -24.10 2.06 6.62
C SER A 49 -25.04 3.23 6.35
N GLN A 50 -26.31 2.92 6.12
CA GLN A 50 -27.42 3.81 6.48
C GLN A 50 -28.77 3.07 6.63
N HIS A 51 -29.03 1.93 5.95
CA HIS A 51 -30.36 1.27 6.04
C HIS A 51 -30.42 -0.27 5.96
N CYS A 52 -29.33 -1.00 5.67
CA CYS A 52 -29.34 -2.49 5.58
C CYS A 52 -28.05 -3.13 6.15
N PRO A 53 -28.14 -4.18 6.98
CA PRO A 53 -26.97 -4.85 7.58
C PRO A 53 -26.12 -5.67 6.59
N HIS A 54 -26.52 -5.78 5.31
CA HIS A 54 -25.84 -6.59 4.29
C HIS A 54 -25.45 -5.80 3.02
N SER A 55 -25.41 -4.47 3.06
CA SER A 55 -24.96 -3.66 1.92
C SER A 55 -23.44 -3.51 1.88
N PHE A 56 -22.84 -4.01 0.82
CA PHE A 56 -21.41 -3.86 0.53
C PHE A 56 -21.21 -3.27 -0.86
N ARG A 57 -20.24 -2.36 -0.96
CA ARG A 57 -19.75 -1.82 -2.22
C ARG A 57 -18.35 -2.33 -2.50
N LEU A 58 -18.10 -2.75 -3.73
CA LEU A 58 -16.76 -3.06 -4.22
C LEU A 58 -16.03 -1.75 -4.55
N GLU A 59 -14.85 -1.56 -4.00
CA GLU A 59 -13.99 -0.39 -4.27
C GLU A 59 -12.62 -0.83 -4.75
N LYS A 60 -12.05 -0.04 -5.66
CA LYS A 60 -10.65 -0.16 -6.08
C LYS A 60 -9.78 0.72 -5.20
N MET A 61 -8.69 0.17 -4.70
CA MET A 61 -7.73 0.87 -3.86
C MET A 61 -6.31 0.62 -4.36
N LEU A 62 -5.51 1.69 -4.47
CA LEU A 62 -4.11 1.60 -4.86
C LEU A 62 -3.24 1.45 -3.60
N VAL A 63 -2.48 0.36 -3.51
CA VAL A 63 -1.69 0.01 -2.32
C VAL A 63 -0.23 -0.19 -2.70
N ALA A 64 0.69 0.41 -1.93
CA ALA A 64 2.11 0.11 -2.04
C ALA A 64 2.40 -1.28 -1.43
N VAL A 65 2.83 -2.23 -2.26
CA VAL A 65 3.11 -3.62 -1.83
C VAL A 65 4.58 -3.86 -1.48
N GLY A 66 5.46 -2.99 -1.94
CA GLY A 66 6.90 -3.08 -1.72
C GLY A 66 7.61 -1.86 -2.31
N CYS A 67 8.94 -1.90 -2.29
CA CYS A 67 9.78 -0.93 -2.96
C CYS A 67 10.74 -1.63 -3.91
N THR A 68 11.11 -0.96 -4.99
CA THR A 68 12.16 -1.39 -5.92
C THR A 68 13.18 -0.29 -6.13
N CYS A 69 14.36 -0.67 -6.62
CA CYS A 69 15.44 0.25 -6.95
C CYS A 69 15.45 0.55 -8.46
N VAL A 70 15.46 1.82 -8.83
CA VAL A 70 15.50 2.29 -10.23
C VAL A 70 16.61 3.33 -10.42
N THR A 71 17.08 3.50 -11.66
CA THR A 71 18.01 4.56 -12.09
C THR A 71 17.24 5.83 -12.41
#